data_AF-A0A2V9KS45-F1
#
_entry.id   AF-A0A2V9KS45-F1
#
_cell.length_a   1.000
_cell.length_b   1.000
_cell.length_c   1.000
_cell.angle_alpha   90.00
_cell.angle_beta   90.00
_cell.angle_gamma   90.00
#
_symmetry.space_group_name_H-M   'P 1'
#
loop_
_entity.id
_entity.type
_entity.pdbx_description
1 polymer ?
#
loop_
_entity_poly.entity_id
_entity_poly.type
_entity_poly.pdbx_seq_one_letter_code
_entity_poly.pdbx_strand_id
1 'polypeptide(L)'
;MLSAAKSNRDKHDDLLAEYFYELDQIEARRTNDLVRIARSLGVPVPPRPGLGEEDQNWEFNSNTGHLLSEKAASELTTSIRKKHTEQLDYQMLWVRTAVIPIVGLLATIIGVLGSIIALISLLHSLKAKP
;
A
#
# COMPACT_ATOMS: atom_id res chain seq x y z
N MET A 1 30.47 -46.69 -2.80
CA MET A 1 30.37 -45.31 -3.34
C MET A 1 29.00 -45.01 -3.96
N LEU A 2 28.38 -45.93 -4.72
CA LEU A 2 27.02 -45.70 -5.28
C LEU A 2 25.92 -45.47 -4.22
N SER A 3 25.97 -46.11 -3.06
CA SER A 3 24.94 -45.94 -2.00
C SER A 3 24.98 -44.57 -1.33
N ALA A 4 26.17 -44.02 -1.11
CA ALA A 4 26.34 -42.67 -0.55
C ALA A 4 25.90 -41.59 -1.55
N ALA A 5 26.20 -41.77 -2.84
CA ALA A 5 25.76 -40.85 -3.89
C ALA A 5 24.23 -40.85 -4.06
N LYS A 6 23.58 -42.02 -3.93
CA LYS A 6 22.12 -42.14 -3.94
C LYS A 6 21.47 -41.50 -2.71
N SER A 7 21.96 -41.83 -1.52
CA SER A 7 21.46 -41.23 -0.26
C SER A 7 21.62 -39.71 -0.22
N ASN A 8 22.69 -39.17 -0.83
CA ASN A 8 22.89 -37.72 -0.89
C ASN A 8 21.97 -37.03 -1.90
N ARG A 9 21.58 -37.74 -2.98
CA ARG A 9 20.58 -37.26 -3.94
C ARG A 9 19.18 -37.24 -3.34
N ASP A 10 18.79 -38.33 -2.67
CA ASP A 10 17.47 -38.43 -2.03
C ASP A 10 17.27 -37.30 -0.99
N LYS A 11 18.30 -37.02 -0.17
CA LYS A 11 18.28 -35.87 0.78
C LYS A 11 18.17 -34.51 0.10
N HIS A 12 18.82 -34.33 -1.03
CA HIS A 12 18.75 -33.07 -1.78
C HIS A 12 17.34 -32.86 -2.34
N ASP A 13 16.73 -33.92 -2.87
CA ASP A 13 15.38 -33.87 -3.44
C ASP A 13 14.33 -33.62 -2.34
N ASP A 14 14.50 -34.20 -1.14
CA ASP A 14 13.67 -33.91 0.04
C ASP A 14 13.74 -32.43 0.46
N LEU A 15 14.94 -31.85 0.50
CA LEU A 15 15.13 -30.43 0.85
C LEU A 15 14.50 -29.50 -0.20
N LEU A 16 14.60 -29.85 -1.49
CA LEU A 16 13.93 -29.09 -2.54
C LEU A 16 12.41 -29.16 -2.40
N ALA A 17 11.87 -30.34 -2.10
CA ALA A 17 10.43 -30.50 -1.89
C ALA A 17 9.92 -29.67 -0.71
N GLU A 18 10.67 -29.65 0.41
CA GLU A 18 10.35 -28.80 1.57
C GLU A 18 10.40 -27.31 1.20
N TYR A 19 11.42 -26.88 0.48
CA TYR A 19 11.55 -25.49 0.02
C TYR A 19 10.39 -25.05 -0.88
N PHE A 20 10.00 -25.86 -1.87
CA PHE A 20 8.88 -25.52 -2.75
C PHE A 20 7.55 -25.51 -2.00
N TYR A 21 7.36 -26.42 -1.04
CA TYR A 21 6.18 -26.42 -0.18
C TYR A 21 6.08 -25.12 0.65
N GLU A 22 7.18 -24.66 1.24
CA GLU A 22 7.20 -23.40 1.97
C GLU A 22 6.89 -22.20 1.06
N LEU A 23 7.44 -22.21 -0.16
CA LEU A 23 7.19 -21.18 -1.15
C LEU A 23 5.69 -21.09 -1.50
N ASP A 24 5.06 -22.24 -1.76
CA ASP A 24 3.62 -22.33 -2.04
C ASP A 24 2.78 -21.78 -0.88
N GLN A 25 3.17 -22.07 0.36
CA GLN A 25 2.48 -21.57 1.56
C GLN A 25 2.64 -20.05 1.73
N ILE A 26 3.77 -19.47 1.31
CA ILE A 26 3.97 -18.02 1.30
C ILE A 26 3.06 -17.37 0.25
N GLU A 27 2.96 -17.97 -0.94
CA GLU A 27 2.15 -17.45 -2.03
C GLU A 27 0.64 -17.54 -1.73
N ALA A 28 0.21 -18.64 -1.10
CA ALA A 28 -1.15 -18.80 -0.58
C ALA A 28 -1.50 -17.74 0.46
N ARG A 29 -0.59 -17.44 1.39
CA ARG A 29 -0.78 -16.37 2.37
C ARG A 29 -0.89 -15.01 1.71
N ARG A 30 0.01 -14.69 0.76
CA ARG A 30 -0.08 -13.42 -0.01
C ARG A 30 -1.41 -13.29 -0.75
N THR A 31 -1.85 -14.36 -1.42
CA THR A 31 -3.13 -14.38 -2.13
C THR A 31 -4.29 -14.09 -1.18
N ASN A 32 -4.36 -14.81 -0.05
CA ASN A 32 -5.41 -14.63 0.94
C ASN A 32 -5.41 -13.21 1.55
N ASP A 33 -4.22 -12.67 1.84
CA ASP A 33 -4.07 -11.31 2.34
C ASP A 33 -4.55 -10.27 1.33
N LEU A 34 -4.17 -10.42 0.06
CA LEU A 34 -4.59 -9.52 -1.02
C LEU A 34 -6.11 -9.51 -1.17
N VAL A 35 -6.73 -10.70 -1.20
CA VAL A 35 -8.18 -10.87 -1.29
C VAL A 35 -8.89 -10.26 -0.07
N ARG A 36 -8.34 -10.47 1.13
CA ARG A 36 -8.88 -9.89 2.37
C ARG A 36 -8.84 -8.36 2.33
N ILE A 37 -7.70 -7.78 1.93
CA ILE A 37 -7.55 -6.33 1.81
C ILE A 37 -8.52 -5.78 0.77
N ALA A 38 -8.60 -6.38 -0.42
CA ALA A 38 -9.54 -5.97 -1.46
C ALA A 38 -10.99 -5.93 -0.95
N ARG A 39 -11.44 -7.02 -0.31
CA ARG A 39 -12.79 -7.10 0.29
C ARG A 39 -13.03 -6.01 1.33
N SER A 40 -12.04 -5.76 2.20
CA SER A 40 -12.16 -4.71 3.23
C SER A 40 -12.31 -3.30 2.64
N LEU A 41 -11.75 -3.08 1.45
CA LEU A 41 -11.83 -1.81 0.73
C LEU A 41 -13.01 -1.74 -0.26
N GLY A 42 -13.82 -2.80 -0.35
CA GLY A 42 -14.90 -2.91 -1.34
C GLY A 42 -14.41 -2.99 -2.78
N VAL A 43 -13.16 -3.42 -3.00
CA VAL A 43 -12.61 -3.69 -4.33
C VAL A 43 -13.10 -5.07 -4.79
N PRO A 44 -13.67 -5.20 -5.99
CA PRO A 44 -14.14 -6.48 -6.49
C PRO A 44 -12.98 -7.46 -6.64
N VAL A 45 -13.19 -8.68 -6.15
CA VAL A 45 -12.24 -9.79 -6.26
C VAL A 45 -12.79 -10.78 -7.28
N PRO A 46 -11.95 -11.36 -8.16
CA PRO A 46 -12.38 -12.45 -9.03
C PRO A 46 -13.07 -13.58 -8.25
N PRO A 47 -14.19 -14.13 -8.74
CA PRO A 47 -14.84 -15.26 -8.11
C PRO A 47 -13.88 -16.44 -8.08
N ARG A 48 -13.84 -17.18 -6.97
CA ARG A 48 -12.96 -18.35 -6.85
C ARG A 48 -13.58 -19.52 -7.63
N PRO A 49 -12.85 -20.17 -8.55
CA PRO A 49 -13.37 -21.30 -9.31
C PRO A 49 -13.60 -22.52 -8.42
N GLY A 50 -14.45 -23.44 -8.91
CA GLY A 50 -14.64 -24.75 -8.33
C GLY A 50 -13.38 -25.63 -8.40
N LEU A 51 -13.38 -26.75 -7.69
CA LEU A 51 -12.30 -27.75 -7.82
C LEU A 51 -12.31 -28.34 -9.24
N GLY A 52 -11.20 -28.20 -9.96
CA GLY A 52 -11.05 -28.71 -11.33
C GLY A 52 -11.58 -27.77 -12.43
N GLU A 53 -12.01 -26.56 -12.08
CA GLU A 53 -12.34 -25.53 -13.07
C GLU A 53 -11.10 -24.69 -13.38
N GLU A 54 -10.86 -24.44 -14.68
CA GLU A 54 -9.82 -23.53 -15.14
C GLU A 54 -10.36 -22.09 -15.15
N ASP A 55 -9.61 -21.16 -14.59
CA ASP A 55 -9.91 -19.72 -14.61
C ASP A 55 -8.64 -18.93 -14.93
N GLN A 56 -8.76 -17.85 -15.70
CA GLN A 56 -7.60 -17.04 -16.10
C GLN A 56 -7.01 -16.21 -14.94
N ASN A 57 -7.78 -16.00 -13.88
CA ASN A 57 -7.40 -15.24 -12.70
C ASN A 57 -6.91 -16.13 -11.56
N TRP A 58 -7.09 -17.45 -11.65
CA TRP A 58 -6.72 -18.39 -10.61
C TRP A 58 -5.89 -19.55 -11.15
N GLU A 59 -4.75 -19.78 -10.52
CA GLU A 59 -3.88 -20.91 -10.80
C GLU A 59 -4.06 -21.98 -9.73
N PHE A 60 -4.27 -23.22 -10.17
CA PHE A 60 -4.42 -24.33 -9.24
C PHE A 60 -3.05 -24.83 -8.78
N ASN A 61 -2.80 -24.73 -7.48
CA ASN A 61 -1.65 -25.33 -6.81
C ASN A 61 -2.12 -26.56 -6.00
N SER A 62 -1.47 -27.71 -6.18
CA SER A 62 -1.87 -28.96 -5.52
C SER A 62 -1.70 -28.95 -4.00
N ASN A 63 -0.79 -28.11 -3.49
CA ASN A 63 -0.46 -28.03 -2.06
C ASN A 63 -1.34 -27.03 -1.32
N THR A 64 -1.80 -25.96 -1.99
CA THR A 64 -2.48 -24.83 -1.34
C THR A 64 -3.84 -24.46 -1.96
N GLY A 65 -4.22 -25.09 -3.07
CA GLY A 65 -5.45 -24.87 -3.81
C GLY A 65 -5.33 -23.72 -4.81
N HIS A 66 -6.44 -23.01 -5.05
CA HIS A 66 -6.48 -21.91 -6.03
C HIS A 66 -5.77 -20.66 -5.52
N LEU A 67 -4.69 -20.27 -6.20
CA LEU A 67 -3.91 -19.04 -6.01
C LEU A 67 -4.29 -18.01 -7.05
N LEU A 68 -4.12 -16.72 -6.79
CA LEU A 68 -4.34 -15.71 -7.84
C LEU A 68 -3.20 -15.81 -8.86
N SER A 69 -3.54 -15.78 -10.15
CA SER A 69 -2.53 -15.65 -11.20
C SER A 69 -1.75 -14.35 -11.03
N GLU A 70 -0.49 -14.31 -11.48
CA GLU A 70 0.37 -13.13 -11.33
C GLU A 70 -0.29 -11.86 -11.90
N LYS A 71 -0.95 -12.01 -13.05
CA LYS A 71 -1.71 -10.94 -13.70
C LYS A 71 -2.86 -10.45 -12.82
N ALA A 72 -3.70 -11.37 -12.32
CA ALA A 72 -4.84 -11.00 -11.48
C ALA A 72 -4.40 -10.38 -10.14
N ALA A 73 -3.33 -10.90 -9.54
CA ALA A 73 -2.72 -10.33 -8.33
C ALA A 73 -2.21 -8.90 -8.56
N SER A 74 -1.57 -8.64 -9.70
CA SER A 74 -1.09 -7.30 -10.08
C SER A 74 -2.22 -6.29 -10.31
N GLU A 75 -3.26 -6.71 -11.05
CA GLU A 75 -4.46 -5.88 -11.30
C GLU A 75 -5.21 -5.57 -10.00
N LEU A 76 -5.36 -6.55 -9.11
CA LEU A 76 -6.01 -6.37 -7.83
C LEU A 76 -5.20 -5.45 -6.91
N THR A 77 -3.87 -5.59 -6.88
CA THR A 77 -2.95 -4.70 -6.15
C THR A 77 -3.10 -3.25 -6.62
N THR A 78 -3.16 -3.04 -7.93
CA THR A 78 -3.33 -1.71 -8.52
C THR A 78 -4.68 -1.10 -8.15
N SER A 79 -5.74 -1.91 -8.17
CA SER A 79 -7.09 -1.51 -7.79
C SER A 79 -7.20 -1.16 -6.30
N ILE A 80 -6.58 -1.96 -5.43
CA ILE A 80 -6.44 -1.68 -4.00
C ILE A 80 -5.75 -0.33 -3.78
N ARG A 81 -4.60 -0.13 -4.44
CA ARG A 81 -3.83 1.13 -4.32
C ARG A 81 -4.66 2.33 -4.74
N LYS A 82 -5.34 2.24 -5.89
CA LYS A 82 -6.22 3.30 -6.39
C LYS A 82 -7.34 3.62 -5.40
N LYS A 83 -8.01 2.60 -4.85
CA LYS A 83 -9.10 2.80 -3.89
C LYS A 83 -8.61 3.46 -2.60
N HIS A 84 -7.45 3.05 -2.11
CA HIS A 84 -6.83 3.64 -0.93
C HIS A 84 -6.45 5.11 -1.16
N THR A 85 -5.88 5.45 -2.32
CA THR A 85 -5.57 6.85 -2.66
C THR A 85 -6.83 7.69 -2.80
N GLU A 86 -7.89 7.18 -3.42
CA GLU A 86 -9.17 7.88 -3.50
C GLU A 86 -9.75 8.19 -2.11
N GLN A 87 -9.75 7.20 -1.20
CA GLN A 87 -10.24 7.40 0.16
C GLN A 87 -9.43 8.46 0.92
N LEU A 88 -8.10 8.45 0.78
CA LEU A 88 -7.24 9.48 1.36
C LEU A 88 -7.50 10.86 0.76
N ASP A 89 -7.68 10.95 -0.55
CA ASP A 89 -8.00 12.22 -1.22
C ASP A 89 -9.35 12.77 -0.78
N TYR A 90 -10.36 11.91 -0.61
CA TYR A 90 -11.65 12.32 -0.02
C TYR A 90 -11.48 12.84 1.42
N GLN A 91 -10.66 12.18 2.23
CA GLN A 91 -10.37 12.63 3.60
C GLN A 91 -9.53 13.92 3.63
N MET A 92 -8.66 14.14 2.66
CA MET A 92 -7.85 15.35 2.55
C MET A 92 -8.57 16.51 1.85
N LEU A 93 -9.72 16.26 1.21
CA LEU A 93 -10.44 17.28 0.47
C LEU A 93 -10.81 18.46 1.36
N TRP A 94 -11.38 18.22 2.54
CA TRP A 94 -11.76 19.28 3.49
C TRP A 94 -10.54 20.02 4.06
N VAL A 95 -9.42 19.32 4.25
CA VAL A 95 -8.17 19.93 4.68
C VAL A 95 -7.68 20.90 3.61
N ARG A 96 -7.66 20.46 2.35
CA ARG A 96 -7.22 21.29 1.22
C ARG A 96 -8.15 22.47 0.95
N THR A 97 -9.46 22.28 1.03
CA THR A 97 -10.43 23.32 0.68
C THR A 97 -10.73 24.30 1.80
N ALA A 98 -10.69 23.86 3.07
CA ALA A 98 -11.06 24.70 4.21
C ALA A 98 -9.85 25.07 5.08
N VAL A 99 -9.06 24.08 5.51
CA VAL A 99 -7.99 24.31 6.50
C VAL A 99 -6.84 25.11 5.91
N ILE A 100 -6.32 24.72 4.74
CA ILE A 100 -5.20 25.42 4.09
C ILE A 100 -5.48 26.92 3.88
N PRO A 101 -6.61 27.35 3.29
CA PRO A 101 -6.87 28.78 3.11
C PRO A 101 -7.08 29.53 4.43
N ILE A 102 -7.70 28.91 5.44
CA ILE A 102 -7.84 29.53 6.77
C ILE A 102 -6.47 29.75 7.42
N VAL A 103 -5.60 28.76 7.40
CA VAL A 103 -4.24 28.88 7.93
C VAL A 103 -3.45 29.94 7.14
N GLY A 104 -3.61 29.97 5.82
CA GLY A 104 -3.02 31.02 4.97
C GLY A 104 -3.49 32.42 5.36
N LEU A 105 -4.79 32.61 5.59
CA LEU A 105 -5.35 33.88 6.06
C LEU A 105 -4.83 34.29 7.44
N LEU A 106 -4.72 33.35 8.38
CA LEU A 106 -4.15 33.65 9.69
C LEU A 106 -2.68 34.07 9.59
N ALA A 107 -1.89 33.38 8.76
CA ALA A 107 -0.50 33.72 8.53
C ALA A 107 -0.33 35.13 7.91
N THR A 108 -1.18 35.51 6.95
CA THR A 108 -1.14 36.85 6.36
C THR A 108 -1.54 37.92 7.37
N ILE A 109 -2.58 37.70 8.19
CA ILE A 109 -2.98 38.63 9.25
C ILE A 109 -1.82 38.86 10.24
N ILE A 110 -1.18 37.78 10.70
CA ILE A 110 -0.03 37.86 11.62
C ILE A 110 1.12 38.63 10.97
N GLY A 111 1.44 38.35 9.70
CA GLY A 111 2.48 39.03 8.95
C GLY A 111 2.22 40.54 8.78
N VAL A 112 0.98 40.93 8.49
CA VAL A 112 0.56 42.33 8.40
C VAL A 112 0.67 43.02 9.76
N LEU A 113 0.17 42.41 10.84
CA LEU A 113 0.28 42.96 12.19
C LEU A 113 1.74 43.16 12.60
N GLY A 114 2.60 42.17 12.35
CA GLY A 114 4.03 42.27 12.61
C GLY A 114 4.68 43.42 11.82
N SER A 115 4.32 43.60 10.55
CA SER A 115 4.82 44.69 9.71
C SER A 115 4.40 46.07 10.22
N ILE A 116 3.15 46.21 10.68
CA ILE A 116 2.63 47.46 11.26
C ILE A 116 3.40 47.81 12.55
N ILE A 117 3.61 46.83 13.44
CA ILE A 117 4.36 47.04 14.70
C ILE A 117 5.79 47.46 14.40
N ALA A 118 6.45 46.83 13.43
CA ALA A 118 7.80 47.19 13.00
C ALA A 118 7.86 48.63 12.47
N LEU A 119 6.89 49.03 11.65
CA LEU A 119 6.79 50.40 11.11
C LEU A 119 6.60 51.44 12.22
N ILE A 120 5.71 51.19 13.18
CA ILE A 120 5.48 52.08 14.33
C ILE A 120 6.76 52.22 15.17
N SER A 121 7.49 51.11 15.37
CA SER A 121 8.75 51.11 16.12
C SER A 121 9.84 51.91 15.40
N LEU A 122 9.94 51.77 14.07
CA LEU A 122 10.86 52.54 13.23
C LEU A 122 10.57 54.04 13.29
N LEU A 123 9.29 54.43 13.14
CA LEU A 123 8.86 55.83 13.20
C LEU A 123 9.16 56.47 14.56
N HIS A 124 8.92 55.75 15.67
CA HIS A 124 9.30 56.21 17.00
C HIS A 124 10.82 56.40 17.12
N SER A 125 11.62 55.47 16.63
CA SER A 125 13.07 55.58 16.66
C SER A 125 13.61 56.76 15.83
N LEU A 126 12.98 57.07 14.69
CA LEU A 126 13.36 58.21 13.86
C LEU A 126 13.00 59.54 14.54
N LYS A 127 11.87 59.60 15.24
CA LYS A 127 11.43 60.79 15.97
C LYS A 127 12.23 61.03 17.26
N ALA A 128 12.82 59.98 17.83
CA ALA A 128 13.65 60.05 19.04
C ALA A 128 15.13 60.33 18.75
N LYS A 129 15.54 60.42 17.48
CA LYS A 129 16.90 60.82 17.11
C LYS A 129 17.01 62.35 17.14
N PRO A 130 17.89 62.95 17.98
CA PRO A 130 18.07 64.40 18.08
C PRO A 130 18.68 65.01 16.81
#